data_AF-A0A531KHZ2-F1
#
_entry.id   AF-A0A531KHZ2-F1
#
_cell.length_a   1.000
_cell.length_b   1.000
_cell.length_c   1.000
_cell.angle_alpha   90.00
_cell.angle_beta   90.00
_cell.angle_gamma   90.00
#
_symmetry.space_group_name_H-M   'P 1'
#
loop_
_entity.id
_entity.type
_entity.pdbx_description
1 polymer ?
#
loop_
_entity_poly.entity_id
_entity_poly.type
_entity_poly.pdbx_seq_one_letter_code
_entity_poly.pdbx_strand_id
1 'polypeptide(L)'
;SLAAARLGWALQDIETISLHGHSLDLIRPLLHPGTRILALTSDGDAPAAIARLLTELDFGASRLTILEALGGPGERLRSARADAFDLEKINPLNILAIEVDSTSEARILPLTSGLADHLFEHDGQITKREVRAITLSALAPRRGELLWDVGAGSGSIGIEWMLAHPTMRAIAVEADPT
;
A
#
# COMPACT_ATOMS: atom_id res chain seq x y z
N SER A 1 -19.77 -8.33 1.47
CA SER A 1 -19.36 -6.92 1.60
C SER A 1 -20.37 -6.04 0.86
N LEU A 2 -20.91 -5.00 1.50
CA LEU A 2 -21.81 -4.04 0.84
C LEU A 2 -21.10 -3.28 -0.28
N ALA A 3 -19.85 -2.87 -0.06
CA ALA A 3 -19.07 -2.13 -1.04
C ALA A 3 -18.86 -2.94 -2.34
N ALA A 4 -18.40 -4.18 -2.22
CA ALA A 4 -18.20 -5.06 -3.37
C ALA A 4 -19.51 -5.30 -4.15
N ALA A 5 -20.63 -5.49 -3.44
CA ALA A 5 -21.95 -5.66 -4.06
C ALA A 5 -22.40 -4.41 -4.83
N ARG A 6 -22.13 -3.19 -4.32
CA ARG A 6 -22.46 -1.94 -5.02
C ARG A 6 -21.63 -1.71 -6.27
N LEU A 7 -20.38 -2.15 -6.26
CA LEU A 7 -19.45 -1.99 -7.38
C LEU A 7 -19.52 -3.15 -8.39
N GLY A 8 -20.26 -4.23 -8.06
CA GLY A 8 -20.26 -5.45 -8.86
C GLY A 8 -18.91 -6.16 -8.88
N TRP A 9 -18.09 -5.99 -7.84
CA TRP A 9 -16.79 -6.62 -7.74
C TRP A 9 -16.88 -7.97 -7.04
N ALA A 10 -16.23 -8.97 -7.61
CA ALA A 10 -16.13 -10.28 -6.98
C ALA A 10 -15.09 -10.23 -5.85
N LEU A 11 -15.47 -10.69 -4.66
CA LEU A 11 -14.65 -10.52 -3.45
C LEU A 11 -13.26 -11.16 -3.54
N GLN A 12 -13.12 -12.26 -4.28
CA GLN A 12 -11.85 -12.96 -4.47
C GLN A 12 -10.87 -12.21 -5.38
N ASP A 13 -11.34 -11.21 -6.13
CA ASP A 13 -10.53 -10.42 -7.08
C ASP A 13 -10.20 -9.02 -6.52
N ILE A 14 -10.39 -8.82 -5.21
CA ILE A 14 -10.22 -7.52 -4.54
C ILE A 14 -9.18 -7.65 -3.44
N GLU A 15 -8.24 -6.71 -3.43
CA GLU A 15 -7.35 -6.50 -2.29
C GLU A 15 -8.06 -5.63 -1.25
N THR A 16 -8.07 -6.07 0.01
CA THR A 16 -8.68 -5.31 1.11
C THR A 16 -7.62 -4.84 2.07
N ILE A 17 -7.64 -3.55 2.41
CA ILE A 17 -6.69 -2.95 3.33
C ILE A 17 -7.37 -1.99 4.31
N SER A 18 -6.89 -1.98 5.55
CA SER A 18 -7.26 -0.95 6.52
C SER A 18 -6.15 0.09 6.59
N LEU A 19 -6.50 1.33 6.25
CA LEU A 19 -5.65 2.51 6.46
C LEU A 19 -6.14 3.34 7.66
N HIS A 20 -7.22 2.92 8.30
CA HIS A 20 -7.72 3.52 9.53
C HIS A 20 -6.67 3.44 10.64
N GLY A 21 -6.15 4.59 11.08
CA GLY A 21 -5.12 4.66 12.12
C GLY A 21 -3.72 4.14 11.70
N HIS A 22 -3.48 3.93 10.41
CA HIS A 22 -2.22 3.44 9.87
C HIS A 22 -1.68 4.37 8.76
N SER A 23 -0.41 4.20 8.38
CA SER A 23 0.16 4.95 7.26
C SER A 23 -0.55 4.62 5.95
N LEU A 24 -0.78 5.65 5.12
CA LEU A 24 -1.28 5.49 3.76
C LEU A 24 -0.30 4.74 2.86
N ASP A 25 1.00 4.75 3.18
CA ASP A 25 2.04 4.05 2.41
C ASP A 25 1.83 2.53 2.36
N LEU A 26 1.04 1.96 3.27
CA LEU A 26 0.67 0.55 3.24
C LEU A 26 -0.09 0.15 1.98
N ILE A 27 -0.63 1.12 1.22
CA ILE A 27 -1.28 0.84 -0.06
C ILE A 27 -0.28 0.50 -1.18
N ARG A 28 0.98 0.95 -1.08
CA ARG A 28 1.99 0.86 -2.15
C ARG A 28 2.20 -0.56 -2.69
N PRO A 29 2.29 -1.62 -1.86
CA PRO A 29 2.46 -2.98 -2.36
C PRO A 29 1.26 -3.52 -3.15
N LEU A 30 0.10 -2.87 -3.06
CA LEU A 30 -1.11 -3.25 -3.77
C LEU A 30 -1.26 -2.53 -5.12
N LEU A 31 -0.41 -1.54 -5.41
CA LEU A 31 -0.49 -0.70 -6.60
C LEU A 31 0.07 -1.41 -7.84
N HIS A 32 -0.74 -2.31 -8.38
CA HIS A 32 -0.51 -2.97 -9.66
C HIS A 32 -1.65 -2.62 -10.63
N PRO A 33 -1.38 -2.19 -11.87
CA PRO A 33 -2.43 -1.87 -12.84
C PRO A 33 -3.43 -3.03 -13.02
N GLY A 34 -4.72 -2.71 -13.01
CA GLY A 34 -5.81 -3.68 -13.07
C GLY A 34 -6.24 -4.25 -11.70
N THR A 35 -5.48 -4.00 -10.63
CA THR A 35 -5.89 -4.38 -9.27
C THR A 35 -7.08 -3.54 -8.80
N ARG A 36 -8.00 -4.19 -8.09
CA ARG A 36 -9.11 -3.54 -7.40
C ARG A 36 -8.85 -3.55 -5.90
N ILE A 37 -8.88 -2.39 -5.27
CA ILE A 37 -8.61 -2.24 -3.84
C ILE A 37 -9.85 -1.69 -3.15
N LEU A 38 -10.20 -2.25 -1.99
CA LEU A 38 -11.11 -1.62 -1.02
C LEU A 38 -10.30 -1.21 0.21
N ALA A 39 -10.11 0.09 0.36
CA ALA A 39 -9.41 0.69 1.49
C ALA A 39 -10.40 1.27 2.51
N LEU A 40 -10.33 0.80 3.75
CA LEU A 40 -11.01 1.45 4.88
C LEU A 40 -10.19 2.67 5.32
N THR A 41 -10.82 3.84 5.38
CA THR A 41 -10.15 5.11 5.69
C THR A 41 -10.42 5.59 7.12
N SER A 42 -9.62 6.56 7.57
CA SER A 42 -9.75 7.15 8.90
C SER A 42 -10.86 8.19 9.02
N ASP A 43 -11.09 8.96 7.96
CA ASP A 43 -11.90 10.18 7.97
C ASP A 43 -12.27 10.62 6.54
N GLY A 44 -12.88 11.80 6.42
CA GLY A 44 -13.28 12.39 5.13
C GLY A 44 -12.12 13.02 4.33
N ASP A 45 -10.95 13.22 4.93
CA ASP A 45 -9.79 13.83 4.25
C ASP A 45 -8.89 12.77 3.61
N ALA A 46 -8.90 11.54 4.15
CA ALA A 46 -8.12 10.42 3.69
C ALA A 46 -8.24 10.12 2.18
N PRO A 47 -9.43 10.15 1.53
CA PRO A 47 -9.52 9.96 0.08
C PRO A 47 -8.72 10.98 -0.73
N ALA A 48 -8.70 12.24 -0.32
CA ALA A 48 -7.90 13.27 -0.99
C ALA A 48 -6.40 13.07 -0.76
N ALA A 49 -6.01 12.63 0.45
CA ALA A 49 -4.62 12.28 0.75
C ALA A 49 -4.14 11.07 -0.08
N ILE A 50 -4.97 10.04 -0.24
CA ILE A 50 -4.68 8.87 -1.08
C ILE A 50 -4.60 9.29 -2.56
N ALA A 51 -5.51 10.14 -3.04
CA ALA A 51 -5.46 10.64 -4.42
C ALA A 51 -4.16 11.37 -4.74
N ARG A 52 -3.67 12.21 -3.80
CA ARG A 52 -2.36 12.87 -3.93
C ARG A 52 -1.21 11.87 -3.97
N LEU A 53 -1.18 10.92 -3.02
CA LEU A 53 -0.17 9.87 -2.99
C LEU A 53 -0.13 9.07 -4.30
N LEU A 54 -1.29 8.67 -4.83
CA LEU A 54 -1.35 7.96 -6.11
C LEU A 54 -0.82 8.81 -7.26
N THR A 55 -1.14 10.10 -7.29
CA THR A 55 -0.65 11.02 -8.32
C THR A 55 0.87 11.19 -8.25
N GLU A 56 1.43 11.34 -7.05
CA GLU A 56 2.88 11.45 -6.81
C GLU A 56 3.66 10.18 -7.20
N LEU A 57 2.99 9.03 -7.23
CA LEU A 57 3.56 7.74 -7.61
C LEU A 57 3.24 7.33 -9.05
N ASP A 58 2.73 8.26 -9.87
CA ASP A 58 2.33 8.06 -11.26
C ASP A 58 1.15 7.07 -11.47
N PHE A 59 0.33 6.89 -10.44
CA PHE A 59 -0.96 6.19 -10.46
C PHE A 59 -2.15 7.15 -10.58
N GLY A 60 -1.91 8.40 -10.98
CA GLY A 60 -2.94 9.45 -11.10
C GLY A 60 -4.12 9.08 -12.02
N ALA A 61 -3.90 8.18 -13.00
CA ALA A 61 -4.94 7.66 -13.87
C ALA A 61 -5.98 6.77 -13.16
N SER A 62 -5.65 6.24 -11.97
CA SER A 62 -6.51 5.37 -11.18
C SER A 62 -7.87 6.00 -10.92
N ARG A 63 -8.93 5.18 -11.02
CA ARG A 63 -10.30 5.62 -10.70
C ARG A 63 -10.58 5.35 -9.22
N LEU A 64 -10.96 6.41 -8.53
CA LEU A 64 -11.34 6.40 -7.14
C LEU A 64 -12.86 6.48 -7.04
N THR A 65 -13.47 5.58 -6.27
CA THR A 65 -14.89 5.63 -5.93
C THR A 65 -15.05 5.61 -4.41
N ILE A 66 -15.60 6.68 -3.86
CA ILE A 66 -15.87 6.82 -2.44
C ILE A 66 -17.27 6.29 -2.19
N LEU A 67 -17.39 5.35 -1.26
CA LEU A 67 -18.65 4.80 -0.80
C LEU A 67 -18.92 5.30 0.61
N GLU A 68 -19.81 6.29 0.72
CA GLU A 68 -20.12 7.02 1.94
C GLU A 68 -21.34 6.42 2.64
N ALA A 69 -21.30 6.30 3.97
CA ALA A 69 -22.41 5.86 4.82
C ALA A 69 -23.16 4.61 4.31
N LEU A 70 -22.40 3.62 3.81
CA LEU A 70 -22.92 2.39 3.21
C LEU A 70 -23.95 1.69 4.09
N GLY A 71 -25.08 1.31 3.49
CA GLY A 71 -26.21 0.66 4.15
C GLY A 71 -27.11 1.60 4.96
N GLY A 72 -26.75 2.88 5.08
CA GLY A 72 -27.53 3.89 5.79
C GLY A 72 -28.36 4.80 4.88
N PRO A 73 -29.21 5.67 5.45
CA PRO A 73 -30.04 6.61 4.69
C PRO A 73 -29.23 7.69 3.97
N GLY A 74 -27.97 7.91 4.38
CA GLY A 74 -27.04 8.84 3.74
C GLY A 74 -26.11 8.17 2.73
N GLU A 75 -26.39 6.92 2.32
CA GLU A 75 -25.54 6.19 1.37
C GLU A 75 -25.34 7.01 0.08
N ARG A 76 -24.08 7.21 -0.29
CA ARG A 76 -23.71 7.96 -1.50
C ARG A 76 -22.45 7.38 -2.11
N LEU A 77 -22.43 7.29 -3.44
CA LEU A 77 -21.25 6.93 -4.21
C LEU A 77 -20.82 8.12 -5.06
N ARG A 78 -19.53 8.43 -5.06
CA ARG A 78 -18.92 9.45 -5.92
C ARG A 78 -17.62 8.94 -6.48
N SER A 79 -17.31 9.29 -7.73
CA SER A 79 -16.08 8.86 -8.38
C SER A 79 -15.32 10.04 -8.97
N ALA A 80 -14.00 9.93 -8.94
CA ALA A 80 -13.07 10.86 -9.58
C ALA A 80 -11.81 10.10 -10.00
N ARG A 81 -10.97 10.70 -10.85
CA ARG A 81 -9.60 10.22 -11.06
C ARG A 81 -8.71 10.73 -9.93
N ALA A 82 -7.65 10.01 -9.61
CA ALA A 82 -6.71 10.45 -8.58
C ALA A 82 -6.05 11.80 -8.92
N ASP A 83 -5.66 12.01 -10.18
CA ASP A 83 -5.03 13.26 -10.65
C ASP A 83 -6.01 14.42 -10.89
N ALA A 84 -7.31 14.16 -10.86
CA ALA A 84 -8.38 15.13 -11.04
C ALA A 84 -9.36 15.12 -9.85
N PHE A 85 -8.86 14.77 -8.67
CA PHE A 85 -9.69 14.60 -7.49
C PHE A 85 -10.15 15.96 -6.92
N ASP A 86 -11.43 16.25 -7.06
CA ASP A 86 -12.06 17.52 -6.67
C ASP A 86 -13.24 17.34 -5.69
N LEU A 87 -13.40 16.14 -5.13
CA LEU A 87 -14.53 15.80 -4.28
C LEU A 87 -14.34 16.34 -2.86
N GLU A 88 -15.23 17.25 -2.46
CA GLU A 88 -15.24 17.85 -1.12
C GLU A 88 -16.31 17.25 -0.21
N LYS A 89 -16.24 17.56 1.09
CA LYS A 89 -17.26 17.22 2.10
C LYS A 89 -17.60 15.72 2.08
N ILE A 90 -16.56 14.90 2.16
CA ILE A 90 -16.69 13.45 2.20
C ILE A 90 -17.11 13.04 3.61
N ASN A 91 -18.08 12.14 3.69
CA ASN A 91 -18.52 11.57 4.95
C ASN A 91 -17.35 10.83 5.64
N PRO A 92 -17.09 11.08 6.93
CA PRO A 92 -16.01 10.37 7.65
C PRO A 92 -16.21 8.85 7.69
N LEU A 93 -17.45 8.36 7.56
CA LEU A 93 -17.74 6.95 7.36
C LEU A 93 -17.70 6.64 5.85
N ASN A 94 -16.50 6.38 5.34
CA ASN A 94 -16.30 6.01 3.93
C ASN A 94 -15.40 4.79 3.74
N ILE A 95 -15.59 4.13 2.60
CA ILE A 95 -14.66 3.16 2.02
C ILE A 95 -14.21 3.75 0.70
N LEU A 96 -12.90 3.73 0.44
CA LEU A 96 -12.33 4.11 -0.83
C LEU A 96 -12.10 2.88 -1.69
N ALA A 97 -12.81 2.79 -2.80
CA ALA A 97 -12.56 1.80 -3.84
C ALA A 97 -11.61 2.37 -4.89
N ILE A 98 -10.62 1.60 -5.30
CA ILE A 98 -9.59 2.02 -6.24
C ILE A 98 -9.52 0.98 -7.36
N GLU A 99 -9.72 1.42 -8.59
CA GLU A 99 -9.32 0.67 -9.79
C GLU A 99 -7.97 1.22 -10.22
N VAL A 100 -6.91 0.45 -9.97
CA VAL A 100 -5.54 0.91 -10.14
C VAL A 100 -5.20 1.00 -11.63
N ASP A 101 -4.71 2.16 -12.03
CA ASP A 101 -4.16 2.44 -13.35
C ASP A 101 -2.95 3.37 -13.20
N SER A 102 -2.02 3.32 -14.16
CA SER A 102 -0.73 4.00 -14.03
C SER A 102 -0.19 4.49 -15.37
N THR A 103 0.77 5.40 -15.31
CA THR A 103 1.60 5.72 -16.49
C THR A 103 2.74 4.71 -16.64
N SER A 104 3.54 4.83 -17.70
CA SER A 104 4.75 4.03 -17.91
C SER A 104 5.85 4.30 -16.90
N GLU A 105 5.81 5.47 -16.24
CA GLU A 105 6.84 5.92 -15.30
C GLU A 105 6.58 5.43 -13.87
N ALA A 106 5.42 4.81 -13.63
CA ALA A 106 5.04 4.34 -12.32
C ALA A 106 6.00 3.31 -11.74
N ARG A 107 6.44 3.60 -10.52
CA ARG A 107 7.34 2.76 -9.74
C ARG A 107 6.54 1.63 -9.08
N ILE A 108 6.20 0.62 -9.88
CA ILE A 108 5.50 -0.58 -9.41
C ILE A 108 6.50 -1.48 -8.64
N LEU A 109 6.15 -1.87 -7.42
CA LEU A 109 6.98 -2.75 -6.60
C LEU A 109 6.94 -4.18 -7.14
N PRO A 110 8.09 -4.83 -7.38
CA PRO A 110 8.15 -6.26 -7.67
C PRO A 110 7.57 -7.11 -6.53
N LEU A 111 6.93 -8.24 -6.89
CA LEU A 111 6.42 -9.22 -5.92
C LEU A 111 7.49 -10.14 -5.33
N THR A 112 8.69 -10.15 -5.92
CA THR A 112 9.81 -10.99 -5.50
C THR A 112 10.81 -10.19 -4.67
N SER A 113 11.54 -10.88 -3.78
CA SER A 113 12.68 -10.30 -3.08
C SER A 113 13.80 -9.86 -4.01
N GLY A 114 14.74 -9.11 -3.46
CA GLY A 114 15.77 -8.40 -4.21
C GLY A 114 15.17 -7.19 -4.91
N LEU A 115 14.57 -6.27 -4.15
CA LEU A 115 14.14 -4.97 -4.66
C LEU A 115 15.34 -4.16 -5.19
N ALA A 116 15.12 -3.15 -6.04
CA ALA A 116 16.22 -2.32 -6.55
C ALA A 116 16.74 -1.36 -5.46
N ASP A 117 18.05 -1.10 -5.41
CA ASP A 117 18.67 -0.33 -4.32
C ASP A 117 18.14 1.11 -4.19
N HIS A 118 17.82 1.77 -5.31
CA HIS A 118 17.26 3.12 -5.34
C HIS A 118 15.83 3.23 -4.75
N LEU A 119 15.23 2.11 -4.34
CA LEU A 119 13.97 2.07 -3.61
C LEU A 119 14.16 2.24 -2.09
N PHE A 120 15.41 2.19 -1.61
CA PHE A 120 15.77 2.36 -0.21
C PHE A 120 16.53 3.66 0.00
N GLU A 121 16.31 4.28 1.15
CA GLU A 121 17.22 5.32 1.64
C GLU A 121 18.48 4.64 2.17
N HIS A 122 19.64 5.10 1.70
CA HIS A 122 20.94 4.56 2.13
C HIS A 122 22.06 5.60 1.90
N ASP A 123 23.11 5.52 2.70
CA ASP A 123 24.32 6.36 2.61
C ASP A 123 25.38 5.81 1.63
N GLY A 124 25.04 4.73 0.93
CA GLY A 124 25.93 3.96 0.06
C GLY A 124 26.26 2.58 0.63
N GLN A 125 25.91 2.32 1.90
CA GLN A 125 26.01 1.02 2.53
C GLN A 125 24.64 0.32 2.52
N ILE A 126 24.49 -0.61 1.58
CA ILE A 126 23.32 -1.48 1.50
C ILE A 126 23.77 -2.89 1.12
N THR A 127 23.17 -3.91 1.74
CA THR A 127 23.37 -5.30 1.33
C THR A 127 23.03 -5.41 -0.14
N LYS A 128 23.96 -5.89 -0.98
CA LYS A 128 23.74 -5.99 -2.43
C LYS A 128 22.45 -6.75 -2.74
N ARG A 129 21.70 -6.28 -3.76
CA ARG A 129 20.42 -6.82 -4.18
C ARG A 129 20.38 -8.36 -4.25
N GLU A 130 21.37 -8.99 -4.86
CA GLU A 130 21.42 -10.44 -5.04
C GLU A 130 21.60 -11.17 -3.70
N VAL A 131 22.37 -10.57 -2.80
CA VAL A 131 22.56 -11.07 -1.44
C VAL A 131 21.25 -10.93 -0.66
N ARG A 132 20.51 -9.82 -0.78
CA ARG A 132 19.18 -9.68 -0.14
C ARG A 132 18.20 -10.75 -0.61
N ALA A 133 18.16 -11.01 -1.92
CA ALA A 133 17.29 -12.04 -2.49
C ALA A 133 17.60 -13.43 -1.91
N ILE A 134 18.88 -13.82 -1.85
CA ILE A 134 19.32 -15.10 -1.28
C ILE A 134 19.03 -15.15 0.22
N THR A 135 19.28 -14.08 0.96
CA THR A 135 18.99 -13.99 2.39
C THR A 135 17.52 -14.24 2.67
N LEU A 136 16.60 -13.56 1.97
CA LEU A 136 15.17 -13.78 2.15
C LEU A 136 14.72 -15.17 1.70
N SER A 137 15.33 -15.73 0.67
CA SER A 137 15.09 -17.12 0.28
C SER A 137 15.50 -18.10 1.37
N ALA A 138 16.61 -17.84 2.08
CA ALA A 138 17.09 -18.69 3.17
C ALA A 138 16.25 -18.52 4.46
N LEU A 139 15.84 -17.29 4.76
CA LEU A 139 14.96 -16.99 5.91
C LEU A 139 13.55 -17.57 5.73
N ALA A 140 13.08 -17.70 4.49
CA ALA A 140 11.81 -18.33 4.14
C ALA A 140 10.60 -17.80 4.94
N PRO A 141 10.30 -16.48 4.83
CA PRO A 141 9.29 -15.80 5.64
C PRO A 141 7.93 -16.48 5.62
N ARG A 142 7.29 -16.59 6.79
CA ARG A 142 5.91 -17.07 6.92
C ARG A 142 5.02 -16.04 7.61
N ARG A 143 3.73 -16.13 7.29
CA ARG A 143 2.71 -15.20 7.81
C ARG A 143 2.76 -15.14 9.34
N GLY A 144 2.86 -13.91 9.87
CA GLY A 144 2.82 -13.63 11.30
C GLY A 144 4.16 -13.76 12.02
N GLU A 145 5.24 -14.13 11.32
CA GLU A 145 6.56 -14.23 11.92
C GLU A 145 7.19 -12.86 12.20
N LEU A 146 8.10 -12.86 13.16
CA LEU A 146 8.88 -11.71 13.61
C LEU A 146 10.35 -11.94 13.28
N LEU A 147 10.94 -11.01 12.53
CA LEU A 147 12.38 -10.97 12.29
C LEU A 147 13.08 -10.13 13.36
N TRP A 148 14.22 -10.61 13.83
CA TRP A 148 15.21 -9.80 14.54
C TRP A 148 16.34 -9.48 13.57
N ASP A 149 16.45 -8.22 13.18
CA ASP A 149 17.43 -7.73 12.20
C ASP A 149 18.55 -7.01 12.97
N VAL A 150 19.64 -7.72 13.24
CA VAL A 150 20.78 -7.20 14.02
C VAL A 150 21.83 -6.68 13.06
N GLY A 151 22.13 -5.38 13.11
CA GLY A 151 22.93 -4.72 12.07
C GLY A 151 22.17 -4.57 10.75
N ALA A 152 20.90 -4.17 10.86
CA ALA A 152 20.00 -3.85 9.76
C ALA A 152 20.54 -2.80 8.76
N GLY A 153 21.39 -1.86 9.20
CA GLY A 153 21.89 -0.74 8.41
C GLY A 153 20.74 0.02 7.74
N SER A 154 20.69 0.00 6.41
CA SER A 154 19.56 0.51 5.59
C SER A 154 18.16 -0.08 5.91
N GLY A 155 18.07 -1.15 6.71
CA GLY A 155 16.82 -1.85 7.01
C GLY A 155 16.24 -2.66 5.85
N SER A 156 16.99 -2.80 4.75
CA SER A 156 16.49 -3.40 3.51
C SER A 156 16.00 -4.84 3.65
N ILE A 157 16.65 -5.67 4.48
CA ILE A 157 16.16 -7.04 4.78
C ILE A 157 14.85 -6.99 5.56
N GLY A 158 14.79 -6.21 6.65
CA GLY A 158 13.58 -6.03 7.44
C GLY A 158 12.39 -5.48 6.65
N ILE A 159 12.62 -4.51 5.76
CA ILE A 159 11.58 -3.94 4.90
C ILE A 159 11.05 -5.00 3.92
N GLU A 160 11.93 -5.67 3.18
CA GLU A 160 11.51 -6.72 2.24
C GLU A 160 10.85 -7.92 2.96
N TRP A 161 11.28 -8.24 4.18
CA TRP A 161 10.60 -9.22 5.06
C TRP A 161 9.16 -8.81 5.38
N MET A 162 8.93 -7.55 5.76
CA MET A 162 7.58 -7.05 6.07
C MET A 162 6.71 -6.89 4.82
N LEU A 163 7.30 -6.66 3.65
CA LEU A 163 6.58 -6.63 2.37
C LEU A 163 6.05 -8.00 1.94
N ALA A 164 6.63 -9.11 2.44
CA ALA A 164 6.17 -10.44 2.09
C ALA A 164 4.74 -10.74 2.58
N HIS A 165 4.32 -10.15 3.71
CA HIS A 165 2.94 -10.24 4.18
C HIS A 165 2.60 -9.18 5.25
N PRO A 166 1.41 -8.55 5.25
CA PRO A 166 1.05 -7.46 6.19
C PRO A 166 1.07 -7.82 7.69
N THR A 167 1.06 -9.12 8.04
CA THR A 167 1.11 -9.56 9.44
C THR A 167 2.53 -9.77 9.95
N MET A 168 3.53 -9.63 9.10
CA MET A 168 4.93 -9.83 9.44
C MET A 168 5.51 -8.55 10.05
N ARG A 169 6.47 -8.74 10.96
CA ARG A 169 7.11 -7.63 11.69
C ARG A 169 8.60 -7.84 11.71
N ALA A 170 9.34 -6.74 11.88
CA ALA A 170 10.78 -6.76 12.12
C ALA A 170 11.12 -5.85 13.31
N ILE A 171 12.08 -6.28 14.12
CA ILE A 171 12.75 -5.44 15.12
C ILE A 171 14.20 -5.30 14.67
N ALA A 172 14.59 -4.08 14.34
CA ALA A 172 15.98 -3.74 14.01
C ALA A 172 16.73 -3.38 15.29
N VAL A 173 17.96 -3.89 15.42
CA VAL A 173 18.88 -3.56 16.51
C VAL A 173 20.18 -3.04 15.91
N GLU A 174 20.45 -1.76 16.16
CA GLU A 174 21.66 -1.06 15.73
C GLU A 174 22.51 -0.65 16.91
N ALA A 175 23.83 -0.64 16.69
CA ALA A 175 24.77 -0.07 17.64
C ALA A 175 24.83 1.46 17.54
N ASP A 176 24.69 1.99 16.32
CA ASP A 176 24.72 3.42 16.05
C ASP A 176 23.29 3.98 15.86
N PRO A 177 22.88 5.01 16.62
CA PRO A 177 21.55 5.59 16.50
C PRO A 177 21.33 6.48 15.27
N THR A 178 22.34 6.67 14.40
CA THR A 178 22.28 7.62 13.27
C THR A 178 22.01 6.96 11.92
#